data_AF-A0A6P3IDY3-F1
#
_entry.id   AF-A0A6P3IDY3-F1
#
_cell.length_a   1.000
_cell.length_b   1.000
_cell.length_c   1.000
_cell.angle_alpha   90.00
_cell.angle_beta   90.00
_cell.angle_gamma   90.00
#
_symmetry.space_group_name_H-M   'P 1'
#
loop_
_entity.id
_entity.type
_entity.pdbx_description
1 polymer ?
#
loop_
_entity_poly.entity_id
_entity_poly.type
_entity_poly.pdbx_seq_one_letter_code
_entity_poly.pdbx_strand_id
1 'polypeptide(L)'
;MAAGSGNEDDCWNGKGQSRYLFAVTGNGLANQGNNPEVQVDTSKPDILILRQVMALRVMTSKMKNAYNGNDVDFFDISKHVCF
;
A
#
# COMPACT_ATOMS: atom_id res chain seq x y z
N MET A 1 -6.91 -22.36 13.73
CA MET A 1 -7.75 -21.57 14.65
C MET A 1 -7.79 -20.17 14.08
N ALA A 2 -8.89 -19.80 13.45
CA ALA A 2 -9.13 -18.41 13.08
C ALA A 2 -9.57 -17.67 14.36
N ALA A 3 -9.12 -16.43 14.56
CA ALA A 3 -9.68 -15.56 15.59
C ALA A 3 -11.15 -15.28 15.23
N GLY A 4 -12.05 -16.14 15.71
CA GLY A 4 -13.49 -15.96 15.57
C GLY A 4 -13.99 -14.91 16.56
N SER A 5 -15.23 -14.47 16.36
CA SER A 5 -16.00 -13.65 17.30
C SER A 5 -16.37 -14.44 18.56
N GLY A 6 -15.38 -15.02 19.23
CA GLY A 6 -15.51 -15.62 20.57
C GLY A 6 -15.29 -14.57 21.65
N ASN A 7 -15.54 -14.94 22.91
CA ASN A 7 -15.33 -14.08 24.07
C ASN A 7 -13.97 -13.36 23.99
N GLU A 8 -13.99 -12.04 23.89
CA GLU A 8 -12.79 -11.20 23.77
C GLU A 8 -11.86 -11.36 24.98
N ASP A 9 -12.43 -11.75 26.13
CA ASP A 9 -11.71 -12.00 27.37
C ASP A 9 -10.93 -13.33 27.37
N ASP A 10 -11.20 -14.24 26.42
CA ASP A 10 -10.60 -15.59 26.34
C ASP A 10 -9.63 -15.73 25.16
N CYS A 11 -9.18 -14.62 24.58
CA CYS A 11 -8.26 -14.58 23.44
C CYS A 11 -6.79 -14.45 23.88
N TRP A 12 -5.84 -14.93 23.06
CA TRP A 12 -4.41 -14.69 23.31
C TRP A 12 -4.00 -13.29 22.87
N ASN A 13 -3.50 -12.47 23.79
CA ASN A 13 -3.11 -11.07 23.52
C ASN A 13 -1.60 -10.85 23.34
N GLY A 14 -0.80 -11.91 23.20
CA GLY A 14 0.67 -11.84 23.12
C GLY A 14 1.39 -12.10 24.45
N LYS A 15 0.71 -11.97 25.59
CA LYS A 15 1.27 -12.28 26.93
C LYS A 15 0.51 -13.37 27.68
N GLY A 16 -0.79 -13.42 27.50
CA GLY A 16 -1.68 -14.32 28.22
C GLY A 16 -3.04 -14.45 27.53
N GLN A 17 -3.90 -15.26 28.12
CA GLN A 17 -5.31 -15.32 27.76
C GLN A 17 -6.05 -14.17 28.44
N SER A 18 -6.37 -13.14 27.67
CA SER A 18 -7.10 -11.94 28.10
C SER A 18 -7.39 -11.07 26.89
N ARG A 19 -8.21 -10.03 27.07
CA ARG A 19 -8.51 -9.06 26.02
C ARG A 19 -7.28 -8.27 25.57
N TYR A 20 -7.21 -7.99 24.27
CA TYR A 20 -6.24 -7.06 23.69
C TYR A 20 -6.70 -5.61 23.92
N LEU A 21 -5.81 -4.76 24.44
CA LEU A 21 -6.18 -3.43 24.94
C LEU A 21 -5.94 -2.30 23.94
N PHE A 22 -5.00 -2.47 23.01
CA PHE A 22 -4.65 -1.43 22.05
C PHE A 22 -5.64 -1.41 20.88
N ALA A 23 -5.92 -0.22 20.37
CA ALA A 23 -6.70 -0.07 19.16
C ALA A 23 -5.90 -0.55 17.93
N VAL A 24 -6.61 -0.93 16.87
CA VAL A 24 -5.99 -1.31 15.60
C VAL A 24 -5.24 -0.11 15.02
N THR A 25 -3.94 -0.29 14.77
CA THR A 25 -3.10 0.72 14.11
C THR A 25 -3.60 1.01 12.70
N GLY A 26 -3.56 2.28 12.29
CA GLY A 26 -4.00 2.71 10.97
C GLY A 26 -3.19 2.10 9.80
N ASN A 27 -3.79 2.08 8.61
CA ASN A 27 -3.19 1.52 7.41
C ASN A 27 -1.97 2.33 6.92
N GLY A 28 -1.02 1.64 6.29
CA GLY A 28 0.13 2.26 5.63
C GLY A 28 1.32 2.54 6.56
N LEU A 29 2.51 2.63 5.96
CA LEU A 29 3.80 2.67 6.67
C LEU A 29 3.91 3.83 7.66
N ALA A 30 3.39 5.01 7.32
CA ALA A 30 3.46 6.20 8.18
C ALA A 30 2.74 6.02 9.53
N ASN A 31 1.68 5.20 9.58
CA ASN A 31 0.92 4.96 10.80
C ASN A 31 1.57 3.92 11.72
N GLN A 32 2.60 3.20 11.26
CA GLN A 32 3.23 2.13 12.01
C GLN A 32 4.27 2.62 13.04
N GLY A 33 4.59 3.91 13.06
CA GLY A 33 5.61 4.45 13.99
C GLY A 33 5.26 4.28 15.47
N ASN A 34 3.98 4.22 15.81
CA ASN A 34 3.49 4.02 17.18
C ASN A 34 2.87 2.62 17.39
N ASN A 35 3.15 1.65 16.51
CA ASN A 35 2.58 0.30 16.63
C ASN A 35 3.14 -0.38 17.90
N PRO A 36 2.28 -0.80 18.86
CA PRO A 36 2.73 -1.41 20.11
C PRO A 36 3.37 -2.79 19.93
N GLU A 37 3.08 -3.49 18.82
CA GLU A 37 3.54 -4.86 18.59
C GLU A 37 4.88 -4.93 17.86
N VAL A 38 5.18 -3.94 17.00
CA VAL A 38 6.35 -3.97 16.12
C VAL A 38 6.93 -2.58 15.92
N GLN A 39 8.24 -2.46 16.13
CA GLN A 39 8.96 -1.24 15.83
C GLN A 39 9.27 -1.19 14.33
N VAL A 40 8.80 -0.13 13.66
CA VAL A 40 8.97 0.04 12.23
C VAL A 40 9.67 1.38 11.96
N ASP A 41 10.76 1.35 11.19
CA ASP A 41 11.42 2.55 10.68
C ASP A 41 10.59 3.13 9.52
N THR A 42 9.75 4.11 9.83
CA THR A 42 8.86 4.75 8.85
C THR A 42 9.58 5.63 7.83
N SER A 43 10.86 5.95 8.07
CA SER A 43 11.66 6.80 7.18
C SER A 43 12.21 6.06 5.95
N LYS A 44 12.17 4.73 5.95
CA LYS A 44 12.74 3.88 4.89
C LYS A 44 11.65 3.07 4.17
N PRO A 45 10.93 3.68 3.22
CA PRO A 45 9.97 2.93 2.40
C PRO A 45 10.67 1.94 1.46
N ASP A 46 10.00 0.83 1.17
CA ASP A 46 10.48 -0.17 0.21
C ASP A 46 10.46 0.40 -1.22
N ILE A 47 11.61 0.36 -1.89
CA ILE A 47 11.80 0.88 -3.25
C ILE A 47 10.98 0.13 -4.31
N LEU A 48 10.71 -1.17 -4.12
CA LEU A 48 9.94 -1.96 -5.07
C LEU A 48 8.47 -1.57 -5.02
N ILE A 49 7.94 -1.36 -3.82
CA ILE A 49 6.57 -0.85 -3.63
C ILE A 49 6.44 0.54 -4.25
N LEU A 50 7.41 1.43 -4.02
CA LEU A 50 7.39 2.78 -4.63
C LEU A 50 7.40 2.72 -6.16
N ARG A 51 8.15 1.80 -6.78
CA ARG A 51 8.12 1.60 -8.23
C ARG A 51 6.74 1.16 -8.72
N GLN A 52 6.09 0.24 -8.02
CA GLN A 52 4.73 -0.20 -8.37
C GLN A 52 3.71 0.92 -8.22
N VAL A 53 3.79 1.73 -7.16
CA VAL A 53 2.96 2.92 -6.98
C VAL A 53 3.13 3.89 -8.15
N MET A 54 4.37 4.13 -8.59
CA MET A 54 4.62 4.97 -9.76
C MET A 54 4.06 4.38 -11.05
N ALA A 55 4.19 3.07 -11.27
CA ALA A 55 3.59 2.39 -12.41
C ALA A 55 2.05 2.55 -12.42
N LEU A 56 1.40 2.38 -11.26
CA LEU A 56 -0.05 2.60 -11.11
C LEU A 56 -0.44 4.06 -11.41
N ARG A 57 0.35 5.04 -10.96
CA ARG A 57 0.12 6.46 -11.25
C ARG A 57 0.22 6.75 -12.75
N VAL A 58 1.24 6.20 -13.42
CA VAL A 58 1.40 6.32 -14.88
C VAL A 58 0.19 5.73 -15.59
N MET A 59 -0.21 4.51 -15.25
CA MET A 59 -1.38 3.86 -15.86
C MET A 59 -2.67 4.64 -15.62
N THR A 60 -2.87 5.18 -14.41
CA THR A 60 -4.03 6.03 -14.09
C THR A 60 -4.03 7.32 -14.92
N SER A 61 -2.86 7.93 -15.13
CA SER A 61 -2.72 9.09 -16.01
C SER A 61 -3.06 8.75 -17.46
N LYS A 62 -2.60 7.60 -17.96
CA LYS A 62 -2.94 7.11 -19.31
C LYS A 62 -4.45 6.92 -19.46
N MET A 63 -5.10 6.26 -18.49
CA MET A 63 -6.55 6.08 -18.48
C MET A 63 -7.30 7.42 -18.47
N LYS A 64 -6.83 8.41 -17.69
CA LYS A 64 -7.42 9.75 -17.65
C LYS A 64 -7.27 10.50 -18.98
N ASN A 65 -6.12 10.38 -19.64
CA ASN A 65 -5.90 10.97 -20.96
C ASN A 65 -6.81 10.34 -22.01
N ALA A 66 -6.89 8.99 -22.04
CA ALA A 66 -7.78 8.25 -22.93
C ALA A 66 -9.24 8.70 -22.77
N TYR A 67 -9.70 8.85 -21.52
CA TYR A 67 -11.05 9.33 -21.20
C TYR A 67 -11.32 10.74 -21.75
N ASN A 68 -10.32 11.62 -21.72
CA ASN A 68 -10.44 12.99 -22.23
C ASN A 68 -10.19 13.10 -23.74
N GLY A 69 -9.91 12.00 -24.44
CA GLY A 69 -9.56 12.01 -25.87
C GLY A 69 -8.15 12.53 -26.18
N ASN A 70 -7.27 12.61 -25.17
CA ASN A 70 -5.87 12.98 -25.34
C ASN A 70 -5.03 11.75 -25.67
N ASP A 71 -3.90 11.97 -26.35
CA ASP A 71 -2.93 10.91 -26.60
C ASP A 71 -2.40 10.26 -25.30
N VAL A 72 -2.27 8.94 -25.35
CA VAL A 72 -1.92 8.09 -24.20
C VAL A 72 -0.46 7.66 -24.20
N ASP A 73 0.20 7.74 -25.36
CA ASP A 73 1.56 7.29 -25.59
C ASP A 73 2.40 8.43 -26.19
N PHE A 74 2.71 9.44 -25.37
CA PHE A 74 3.48 10.64 -25.77
C PHE A 74 4.98 10.38 -26.08
N PHE A 75 5.33 9.16 -26.48
CA PHE A 75 6.62 8.90 -27.10
C PHE A 75 6.35 8.32 -28.48
N ASP A 76 6.02 9.20 -29.42
CA ASP A 76 6.23 8.93 -30.84
C ASP A 76 7.73 8.63 -31.03
N ILE A 77 8.12 7.37 -30.82
CA ILE A 77 9.26 6.72 -31.48
C ILE A 77 8.92 6.50 -32.95
N SER A 78 8.33 7.53 -33.58
CA SER A 78 8.31 7.71 -35.02
C SER A 78 9.77 7.88 -35.44
N LYS A 79 10.46 6.74 -35.51
CA LYS A 79 11.56 6.51 -36.42
C LYS A 79 11.00 6.70 -37.82
N HIS A 80 10.79 7.96 -38.20
CA HIS A 80 10.87 8.37 -39.59
C HIS A 80 12.33 8.21 -40.00
N VAL A 81 12.77 6.96 -40.19
CA VAL A 81 13.84 6.67 -41.14
C VAL A 81 13.16 6.82 -42.50
N CYS A 82 13.29 8.00 -43.10
CA CYS A 82 13.05 8.16 -44.52
C CYS A 82 14.00 7.21 -45.25
N PHE A 83 13.44 6.25 -45.98
CA PHE A 83 14.12 5.58 -47.09
C PHE A 83 13.87 6.37 -48.38
#